data_AF-A0A8J7X919-F1
#
_entry.id   AF-A0A8J7X919-F1
#
_cell.length_a   1.000
_cell.length_b   1.000
_cell.length_c   1.000
_cell.angle_alpha   90.00
_cell.angle_beta   90.00
_cell.angle_gamma   90.00
#
_symmetry.space_group_name_H-M   'P 1'
#
loop_
_entity.id
_entity.type
_entity.pdbx_description
1 polymer ?
#
loop_
_entity_poly.entity_id
_entity_poly.type
_entity_poly.pdbx_seq_one_letter_code
_entity_poly.pdbx_strand_id
1 'polypeptide(L)'
;MKPPELHDIERMRKKFGLTQEALAKKAGISQSLIARVESGLVDPRYSKVAKIFEALDEMKSKGIKARELMTRKVVGIQTGDSMDKAASVMKRYDVSQLPVLKGKRPVGSISERVILDEIAKGTDVHAL
;
A
#
# COMPACT_ATOMS: atom_id res chain seq x y z
N MET A 1 -5.73 -5.77 -11.25
CA MET A 1 -6.85 -4.93 -10.76
C MET A 1 -7.66 -4.52 -11.97
N LYS A 2 -8.98 -4.70 -11.96
CA LYS A 2 -9.85 -4.26 -13.07
C LYS A 2 -9.97 -2.73 -13.03
N PRO A 3 -10.01 -2.04 -14.19
CA PRO A 3 -10.28 -0.60 -14.23
C PRO A 3 -11.66 -0.31 -13.64
N PRO A 4 -11.86 0.87 -13.01
CA PRO A 4 -13.16 1.26 -12.47
C PRO A 4 -14.16 1.52 -13.61
N GLU A 5 -15.40 1.11 -13.38
CA GLU A 5 -16.51 1.24 -14.32
C GLU A 5 -17.45 2.38 -13.92
N LEU A 6 -18.35 2.81 -14.81
CA LEU A 6 -19.29 3.91 -14.51
C LEU A 6 -20.14 3.65 -13.25
N HIS A 7 -20.54 2.40 -13.03
CA HIS A 7 -21.31 2.00 -11.85
C HIS A 7 -20.51 2.12 -10.53
N ASP A 8 -19.19 2.30 -10.59
CA ASP A 8 -18.36 2.53 -9.40
C ASP A 8 -18.39 3.98 -8.91
N ILE A 9 -18.83 4.93 -9.76
CA ILE A 9 -18.81 6.37 -9.46
C ILE A 9 -19.55 6.68 -8.17
N GLU A 10 -20.77 6.14 -7.97
CA GLU A 10 -21.57 6.39 -6.77
C GLU A 10 -20.86 5.88 -5.51
N ARG A 11 -20.35 4.65 -5.55
CA ARG A 11 -19.65 4.02 -4.43
C ARG A 11 -18.39 4.81 -4.08
N MET A 12 -17.61 5.22 -5.08
CA MET A 12 -16.40 6.02 -4.89
C MET A 12 -16.72 7.39 -4.31
N ARG A 13 -17.72 8.08 -4.85
CA ARG A 13 -18.18 9.39 -4.35
C ARG A 13 -18.59 9.31 -2.88
N LYS A 14 -19.42 8.34 -2.51
CA LYS A 14 -19.87 8.12 -1.13
C LYS A 14 -18.72 7.77 -0.20
N LYS A 15 -17.75 6.97 -0.64
CA LYS A 15 -16.54 6.64 0.14
C LYS A 15 -15.72 7.89 0.52
N PHE A 16 -15.70 8.90 -0.34
CA PHE A 16 -15.05 10.18 -0.06
C PHE A 16 -15.97 11.21 0.62
N GLY A 17 -17.18 10.83 1.04
CA GLY A 17 -18.13 11.72 1.71
C GLY A 17 -18.71 12.82 0.82
N LEU A 18 -18.67 12.66 -0.51
CA LEU A 18 -19.09 13.69 -1.46
C LEU A 18 -20.59 13.58 -1.80
N THR A 19 -21.25 14.72 -1.99
CA THR A 19 -22.57 14.79 -2.63
C THR A 19 -22.42 14.78 -4.16
N GLN A 20 -23.49 14.47 -4.90
CA GLN A 20 -23.47 14.54 -6.37
C GLN A 20 -23.13 15.96 -6.86
N GLU A 21 -23.62 16.98 -6.16
CA GLU A 21 -23.32 18.38 -6.44
C GLU A 21 -21.84 18.70 -6.23
N ALA A 22 -21.25 18.24 -5.13
CA ALA A 22 -19.83 18.45 -4.85
C ALA A 22 -18.93 17.79 -5.91
N LEU A 23 -19.26 16.57 -6.35
CA LEU A 23 -18.53 15.89 -7.42
C LEU A 23 -18.70 16.62 -8.77
N ALA A 24 -19.91 17.05 -9.09
CA ALA A 24 -20.21 17.77 -10.32
C ALA A 24 -19.43 19.09 -10.43
N LYS A 25 -19.44 19.88 -9.35
CA LYS A 25 -18.69 21.14 -9.25
C LYS A 25 -17.20 20.92 -9.51
N LYS A 26 -16.63 19.84 -8.96
CA LYS A 26 -15.20 19.52 -9.11
C LYS A 26 -14.84 19.00 -10.50
N ALA A 27 -15.69 18.17 -11.08
CA ALA A 27 -15.52 17.68 -12.46
C ALA A 27 -15.82 18.75 -13.52
N GLY A 28 -16.36 19.91 -13.15
CA GLY A 28 -16.79 20.94 -14.08
C GLY A 28 -17.92 20.47 -15.02
N ILE A 29 -18.86 19.70 -14.48
CA ILE A 29 -20.04 19.18 -15.20
C ILE A 29 -21.32 19.43 -14.38
N SER A 30 -22.49 19.20 -14.98
CA SER A 30 -23.76 19.39 -14.27
C SER A 30 -24.04 18.26 -13.28
N GLN A 31 -24.67 18.60 -12.15
CA GLN A 31 -25.12 17.60 -11.17
C GLN A 31 -26.14 16.63 -11.77
N SER A 32 -26.99 17.10 -12.69
CA SER A 32 -27.93 16.26 -13.43
C SER A 32 -27.27 15.20 -14.31
N LEU A 33 -26.03 15.43 -14.78
CA LEU A 33 -25.27 14.43 -15.53
C LEU A 33 -24.74 13.35 -14.58
N ILE A 34 -24.16 13.74 -13.44
CA ILE A 34 -23.73 12.79 -12.40
C ILE A 34 -24.89 11.91 -11.95
N ALA A 35 -26.06 12.49 -11.65
CA ALA A 35 -27.21 11.74 -11.17
C ALA A 35 -27.67 10.68 -12.18
N ARG A 36 -27.76 11.02 -13.47
CA ARG A 36 -28.16 10.08 -14.54
C ARG A 36 -27.11 8.99 -14.80
N VAL A 37 -25.82 9.31 -14.63
CA VAL A 37 -24.73 8.33 -14.75
C VAL A 37 -24.79 7.33 -13.61
N GLU A 38 -24.93 7.81 -12.36
CA GLU A 38 -25.02 6.95 -11.19
C GLU A 38 -26.25 6.03 -11.21
N SER A 39 -27.38 6.52 -11.75
CA SER A 39 -28.59 5.71 -11.91
C SER A 39 -28.56 4.79 -13.14
N GLY A 40 -27.47 4.78 -13.93
CA GLY A 40 -27.36 3.99 -15.16
C GLY A 40 -28.29 4.42 -16.30
N LEU A 41 -28.87 5.61 -16.23
CA LEU A 41 -29.81 6.13 -17.23
C LEU A 41 -29.13 6.73 -18.46
N VAL A 42 -27.83 7.00 -18.38
CA VAL A 42 -27.06 7.57 -19.49
C VAL A 42 -25.64 7.04 -19.51
N ASP A 43 -25.14 6.73 -20.70
CA ASP A 43 -23.72 6.57 -20.97
C ASP A 43 -23.18 7.88 -21.58
N PRO A 44 -22.41 8.68 -20.84
CA PRO A 44 -21.97 9.98 -21.29
C PRO A 44 -20.73 9.85 -22.18
N ARG A 45 -20.45 10.88 -22.98
CA ARG A 45 -19.23 10.92 -23.80
C ARG A 45 -17.99 10.73 -22.92
N TYR A 46 -17.01 9.98 -23.41
CA TYR A 46 -15.76 9.68 -22.70
C TYR A 46 -15.09 10.90 -22.05
N SER A 47 -15.10 12.06 -22.72
CA SER A 47 -14.52 13.29 -22.17
C SER A 47 -15.19 13.79 -20.88
N LYS A 48 -16.46 13.44 -20.64
CA LYS A 48 -17.16 13.70 -19.37
C LYS A 48 -16.82 12.63 -18.34
N VAL A 49 -16.77 11.37 -18.75
CA VAL A 49 -16.34 10.23 -17.89
C VAL A 49 -14.95 10.50 -17.31
N ALA A 50 -14.00 10.88 -18.17
CA ALA A 50 -12.64 11.22 -17.77
C ALA A 50 -12.61 12.31 -16.69
N LYS A 51 -13.36 13.41 -16.87
CA LYS A 51 -13.45 14.49 -15.87
C LYS A 51 -14.03 14.04 -14.52
N ILE A 52 -15.00 13.12 -14.54
CA ILE A 52 -15.56 12.55 -13.29
C ILE A 52 -14.49 11.76 -12.56
N PHE A 53 -13.77 10.89 -13.27
CA PHE A 53 -12.71 10.08 -12.67
C PHE A 53 -11.51 10.91 -12.23
N GLU A 54 -11.08 11.91 -13.00
CA GLU A 54 -10.05 12.88 -12.59
C GLU A 54 -10.45 13.59 -11.28
N ALA A 55 -11.69 14.08 -11.20
CA ALA A 55 -12.20 14.74 -9.99
C ALA A 55 -12.21 13.80 -8.77
N LEU A 56 -12.56 12.52 -8.97
CA LEU A 56 -12.54 11.49 -7.92
C LEU A 56 -11.11 11.10 -7.53
N ASP A 57 -10.18 10.98 -8.48
CA ASP A 57 -8.79 10.60 -8.22
C ASP A 57 -8.02 11.71 -7.50
N GLU A 58 -8.28 12.97 -7.82
CA GLU A 58 -7.76 14.09 -7.02
C GLU A 58 -8.28 14.06 -5.57
N MET A 59 -9.49 13.52 -5.34
CA MET A 59 -10.06 13.34 -4.00
C MET A 59 -9.49 12.15 -3.24
N LYS A 60 -8.73 11.27 -3.89
CA LYS A 60 -7.80 10.36 -3.19
C LYS A 60 -6.62 11.10 -2.52
N SER A 61 -6.75 12.41 -2.27
CA SER A 61 -5.78 13.35 -1.69
C SER A 61 -4.66 12.66 -0.92
N LYS A 62 -3.47 12.69 -1.55
CA LYS A 62 -2.15 12.34 -1.01
C LYS A 62 -2.21 11.07 -0.16
N GLY A 63 -2.23 9.92 -0.82
CA GLY A 63 -1.91 8.66 -0.14
C GLY A 63 -0.72 8.88 0.79
N ILE A 64 -0.84 8.37 2.03
CA ILE A 64 0.18 8.59 3.05
C ILE A 64 1.52 8.19 2.46
N LYS A 65 2.49 9.12 2.42
CA LYS A 65 3.78 8.81 1.80
C LYS A 65 4.46 7.74 2.65
N ALA A 66 5.17 6.80 2.03
CA ALA A 66 5.90 5.76 2.77
C ALA A 66 6.77 6.36 3.90
N ARG A 67 7.39 7.52 3.66
CA ARG A 67 8.19 8.27 4.65
C ARG A 67 7.44 8.76 5.90
N GLU A 68 6.11 8.82 5.84
CA GLU A 68 5.24 9.26 6.92
C GLU A 68 4.83 8.08 7.82
N LEU A 69 4.85 6.85 7.31
CA LEU A 69 4.55 5.63 8.09
C LEU A 69 5.80 4.83 8.49
N MET A 70 6.88 4.93 7.73
CA MET A 70 8.06 4.08 7.93
C MET A 70 8.81 4.39 9.23
N THR A 71 9.37 3.35 9.83
CA THR A 71 10.41 3.48 10.86
C THR A 71 11.72 3.93 10.21
N ARG A 72 12.28 5.08 10.64
CA ARG A 72 13.47 5.68 10.01
C ARG A 72 14.78 4.99 10.36
N LYS A 73 14.91 4.52 11.60
CA LYS A 73 16.11 3.83 12.10
C LYS A 73 15.77 2.36 12.25
N VAL A 74 16.30 1.54 11.34
CA VAL A 74 16.05 0.10 11.32
C VAL A 74 17.31 -0.61 11.79
N VAL A 75 17.15 -1.54 12.73
CA VAL A 75 18.23 -2.46 13.12
C VAL A 75 18.32 -3.59 12.10
N GLY A 76 19.53 -3.98 11.72
CA GLY A 76 19.78 -5.07 10.79
C GLY A 76 21.04 -5.83 11.15
N ILE A 77 21.30 -6.90 10.43
CA ILE A 77 22.51 -7.73 10.56
C ILE A 77 23.39 -7.61 9.32
N GLN A 78 24.67 -7.96 9.43
CA GLN A 78 25.57 -8.08 8.28
C GLN A 78 25.44 -9.46 7.61
N THR A 79 25.82 -9.58 6.34
CA THR A 79 25.83 -10.86 5.61
C THR A 79 26.74 -11.94 6.20
N GLY A 80 27.65 -11.58 7.11
CA GLY A 80 28.53 -12.52 7.82
C GLY A 80 28.20 -12.69 9.30
N ASP A 81 27.07 -12.14 9.76
CA ASP A 81 26.57 -12.38 11.11
C ASP A 81 25.84 -13.72 11.17
N SER A 82 26.03 -14.47 12.26
CA SER A 82 25.39 -15.78 12.45
C SER A 82 23.89 -15.70 12.66
N MET A 83 23.20 -16.83 12.47
CA MET A 83 21.76 -16.93 12.73
C MET A 83 21.41 -16.73 14.21
N ASP A 84 22.26 -17.17 15.15
CA ASP A 84 22.06 -16.87 16.58
C ASP A 84 22.08 -15.38 16.88
N LYS A 85 22.99 -14.65 16.21
CA LYS A 85 23.06 -13.20 16.34
C LYS A 85 21.79 -12.57 15.77
N ALA A 86 21.29 -13.05 14.63
CA ALA A 86 20.01 -12.63 14.09
C ALA A 86 18.86 -12.84 15.10
N ALA A 87 18.74 -14.04 15.68
CA ALA A 87 17.72 -14.36 16.67
C ALA A 87 17.85 -13.51 17.96
N SER A 88 19.09 -13.28 18.41
CA SER A 88 19.38 -12.44 19.58
C SER A 88 19.01 -10.98 19.33
N VAL A 89 19.25 -10.45 18.14
CA VAL A 89 18.86 -9.08 17.74
C VAL A 89 17.33 -8.99 17.63
N MET A 90 16.68 -9.96 16.99
CA MET A 90 15.21 -10.04 16.92
C MET A 90 14.59 -9.99 18.32
N LYS A 91 15.05 -10.84 19.24
CA LYS A 91 14.59 -10.86 20.64
C LYS A 91 14.87 -9.56 21.38
N ARG A 92 16.06 -8.96 21.18
CA ARG A 92 16.44 -7.70 21.86
C ARG A 92 15.56 -6.53 21.46
N TYR A 93 15.21 -6.43 20.18
CA TYR A 93 14.45 -5.30 19.64
C TYR A 93 12.95 -5.60 19.45
N ASP A 94 12.50 -6.78 19.89
CA ASP A 94 11.12 -7.26 19.77
C ASP A 94 10.58 -7.18 18.33
N VAL A 95 11.35 -7.74 17.39
CA VAL A 95 11.02 -7.78 15.96
C VAL A 95 11.22 -9.17 15.40
N SER A 96 10.30 -9.64 14.56
CA SER A 96 10.39 -10.98 13.93
C SER A 96 11.08 -10.98 12.55
N GLN A 97 11.63 -9.82 12.11
CA GLN A 97 12.32 -9.72 10.84
C GLN A 97 13.40 -8.64 10.88
N LEU A 98 14.53 -8.91 10.23
CA LEU A 98 15.66 -7.99 10.11
C LEU A 98 16.09 -7.85 8.65
N PRO A 99 16.43 -6.64 8.18
CA PRO A 99 17.17 -6.47 6.93
C PRO A 99 18.60 -7.03 7.08
N VAL A 100 19.07 -7.67 6.01
CA VAL A 100 20.45 -8.15 5.87
C VAL A 100 21.23 -7.13 5.03
N LEU A 101 22.36 -6.68 5.56
CA LEU A 101 23.19 -5.62 4.99
C LEU A 101 24.57 -6.16 4.58
N LYS A 102 25.13 -5.63 3.48
CA LYS A 102 26.55 -5.75 3.15
C LYS A 102 27.19 -4.37 3.31
N GLY A 103 27.83 -4.14 4.44
CA GLY A 103 28.24 -2.80 4.87
C GLY A 103 27.01 -1.91 5.08
N LYS A 104 26.87 -0.87 4.25
CA LYS A 104 25.73 0.07 4.28
C LYS A 104 24.61 -0.29 3.28
N ARG A 105 24.81 -1.32 2.45
CA ARG A 105 23.86 -1.67 1.38
C ARG A 105 22.91 -2.77 1.83
N PRO A 106 21.58 -2.56 1.80
CA PRO A 106 20.62 -3.65 1.98
C PRO A 106 20.72 -4.65 0.83
N VAL A 107 20.79 -5.94 1.17
CA VAL A 107 20.90 -7.05 0.20
C VAL A 107 19.83 -8.12 0.38
N GLY A 108 19.06 -8.07 1.46
CA GLY A 108 17.97 -9.01 1.70
C GLY A 108 17.30 -8.79 3.06
N SER A 109 16.58 -9.80 3.52
CA SER A 109 16.00 -9.85 4.87
C SER A 109 15.95 -11.29 5.37
N ILE A 110 16.04 -11.46 6.68
CA ILE A 110 15.81 -12.73 7.37
C ILE A 110 14.66 -12.56 8.35
N SER A 111 13.78 -13.56 8.44
CA SER A 111 12.67 -13.60 9.39
C SER A 111 12.87 -14.72 10.39
N GLU A 112 12.27 -14.56 11.57
CA GLU A 112 12.23 -15.56 12.63
C GLU A 112 11.73 -16.92 12.12
N ARG A 113 10.72 -16.90 11.24
CA ARG A 113 10.20 -18.11 10.59
C ARG A 113 11.27 -18.89 9.84
N VAL A 114 12.13 -18.20 9.07
CA VAL A 114 13.20 -18.87 8.30
C VAL A 114 14.20 -19.54 9.24
N ILE A 115 14.53 -18.89 10.37
CA ILE A 115 15.44 -19.47 11.38
C ILE A 115 14.82 -20.74 11.99
N LEU A 116 13.54 -20.68 12.37
CA LEU A 116 12.81 -21.84 12.91
C LEU A 116 12.72 -22.99 11.91
N ASP A 117 12.46 -22.69 10.63
CA ASP A 117 12.40 -23.68 9.56
C ASP A 117 13.75 -24.38 9.35
N GLU A 118 14.88 -23.68 9.50
CA GLU A 118 16.22 -24.28 9.41
C GLU A 118 16.55 -25.17 10.61
N ILE A 119 16.20 -24.76 11.82
CA ILE A 119 16.34 -25.61 13.03
C ILE A 119 15.56 -26.91 12.86
N ALA A 120 14.32 -26.82 12.35
CA ALA A 120 13.46 -27.98 12.13
C ALA A 120 14.02 -28.97 11.09
N LYS A 121 14.85 -28.50 10.16
CA LYS A 121 15.57 -29.36 9.19
C LYS A 121 16.81 -30.04 9.77
N GLY A 122 17.17 -29.73 11.02
CA GLY A 122 18.38 -30.22 11.67
C GLY A 122 19.64 -29.43 11.30
N THR A 123 19.49 -28.23 10.75
CA THR A 123 20.61 -27.33 10.48
C THR A 123 21.17 -26.79 11.81
N ASP A 124 22.49 -26.91 12.01
CA ASP A 124 23.15 -26.29 13.16
C ASP A 124 23.24 -24.78 12.94
N VAL A 125 22.44 -24.03 13.69
CA VAL A 125 22.35 -22.57 13.60
C VAL A 125 23.56 -21.85 14.18
N HIS A 126 24.40 -22.54 14.96
CA HIS A 126 25.66 -22.04 15.45
C HIS A 126 26.76 -22.07 14.38
N ALA A 127 26.57 -22.86 13.32
CA ALA A 127 27.54 -23.06 12.24
C ALA A 127 27.30 -22.15 11.01
N LEU A 128 26.24 -21.33 11.03
CA LEU A 128 25.79 -20.43 9.94
C LEU A 128 25.68 -18.98 10.41
#